data_AF-A0A6G3Z7K4-F1
#
_entry.id   AF-A0A6G3Z7K4-F1
#
_cell.length_a   1.000
_cell.length_b   1.000
_cell.length_c   1.000
_cell.angle_alpha   90.00
_cell.angle_beta   90.00
_cell.angle_gamma   90.00
#
_symmetry.space_group_name_H-M   'P 1'
#
loop_
_entity.id
_entity.type
_entity.pdbx_description
1 polymer ?
#
loop_
_entity_poly.entity_id
_entity_poly.type
_entity_poly.pdbx_seq_one_letter_code
_entity_poly.pdbx_strand_id
1 'polypeptide(L)' 'RQPWKLTLDTTEIPLGHTYGTVKPGEALALVGSHGWLEIAINGGSAQQRFRLVVGDIVRLEADG' A
#
# COMPACT_ATOMS: atom_id res chain seq x y z
N ARG A 1 6.16 2.36 13.47
CA ARG A 1 6.34 1.13 12.67
C ARG A 1 4.99 0.45 12.55
N GLN A 2 4.55 0.15 11.32
CA GLN A 2 3.35 -0.65 11.09
C GLN A 2 3.72 -2.13 11.32
N PRO A 3 2.97 -2.89 12.15
CA PRO A 3 3.34 -4.25 12.56
C PRO A 3 2.81 -5.30 11.59
N TRP A 4 2.84 -5.03 10.30
CA TRP A 4 2.28 -5.93 9.29
C TRP A 4 2.93 -5.69 7.93
N LYS A 5 2.96 -6.72 7.08
CA LYS A 5 3.39 -6.64 5.68
C LYS A 5 2.19 -6.74 4.76
N LEU A 6 2.22 -5.98 3.68
CA LEU A 6 1.22 -6.06 2.62
C LEU A 6 1.86 -6.68 1.37
N THR A 7 1.23 -7.73 0.86
CA THR A 7 1.59 -8.32 -0.44
C THR A 7 0.40 -8.25 -1.38
N LEU A 8 0.63 -7.74 -2.59
CA LEU A 8 -0.31 -7.76 -3.70
C LEU A 8 0.18 -8.78 -4.73
N ASP A 9 -0.58 -9.85 -4.92
CA ASP A 9 -0.17 -11.05 -5.65
C ASP A 9 1.16 -11.61 -5.14
N THR A 10 2.26 -11.23 -5.77
CA THR A 10 3.64 -11.63 -5.42
C THR A 10 4.54 -10.42 -5.11
N THR A 11 3.98 -9.22 -5.03
CA THR A 11 4.72 -7.97 -4.84
C THR A 11 4.54 -7.47 -3.41
N GLU A 12 5.61 -7.45 -2.63
CA GLU A 12 5.63 -6.78 -1.33
C GLU A 12 5.57 -5.26 -1.54
N ILE A 13 4.66 -4.60 -0.82
CA ILE A 13 4.48 -3.15 -0.90
C ILE A 13 5.15 -2.50 0.32
N PRO A 14 6.11 -1.57 0.11
CA PRO A 14 6.77 -0.86 1.21
C PRO A 14 5.77 -0.11 2.09
N LEU A 15 6.02 -0.12 3.39
CA LEU A 15 5.19 0.61 4.36
C LEU A 15 5.70 2.02 4.57
N GLY A 16 4.79 2.98 4.67
CA GLY A 16 5.10 4.37 4.95
C GLY A 16 4.09 5.03 5.87
N HIS A 17 4.50 6.18 6.43
CA HIS A 17 3.60 7.05 7.20
C HIS A 17 2.96 8.13 6.34
N THR A 18 3.62 8.52 5.24
CA THR A 18 3.17 9.52 4.27
C THR A 18 3.70 9.17 2.88
N TYR A 19 3.14 9.77 1.83
CA TYR A 19 3.60 9.60 0.44
C TYR A 19 5.09 9.89 0.24
N GLY A 20 5.67 10.84 0.99
CA GLY A 20 7.09 11.21 0.90
C GLY A 20 8.07 10.16 1.41
N THR A 21 7.59 9.01 1.90
CA THR A 21 8.43 7.90 2.37
C THR A 21 9.12 7.17 1.22
N VAL A 22 8.54 7.22 0.02
CA VAL A 22 9.06 6.59 -1.21
C VAL A 22 9.25 7.64 -2.30
N LYS A 23 10.00 7.34 -3.36
CA LYS A 23 10.20 8.29 -4.46
C LYS A 23 8.91 8.47 -5.28
N PRO A 24 8.75 9.59 -6.01
CA PRO A 24 7.65 9.74 -6.96
C PRO A 24 7.59 8.57 -7.94
N GLY A 25 6.39 8.03 -8.17
CA GLY A 25 6.13 6.87 -9.00
C GLY A 25 6.29 5.52 -8.29
N GLU A 26 6.84 5.47 -7.08
CA GLU A 26 6.96 4.24 -6.30
C GLU A 26 5.68 3.96 -5.50
N ALA A 27 5.43 2.67 -5.27
CA ALA A 27 4.30 2.20 -4.48
C ALA A 27 4.59 2.22 -2.99
N LEU A 28 3.55 2.47 -2.20
CA LEU A 28 3.58 2.36 -0.76
C LEU A 28 2.21 1.96 -0.19
N ALA A 29 2.24 1.37 1.00
CA ALA A 29 1.07 1.18 1.84
C ALA A 29 1.18 2.06 3.08
N LEU A 30 0.08 2.69 3.48
CA LEU A 30 0.02 3.53 4.68
C LEU A 30 -1.36 3.45 5.35
N VAL A 31 -1.47 4.04 6.54
CA VAL A 31 -2.79 4.29 7.16
C VAL A 31 -3.21 5.71 6.83
N GLY A 32 -4.28 5.86 6.06
CA GLY A 32 -4.82 7.16 5.67
C GLY A 32 -5.50 7.89 6.83
N SER A 33 -5.89 9.15 6.61
CA SER A 33 -6.51 10.02 7.64
C SER A 33 -7.81 9.46 8.24
N HIS A 34 -8.47 8.54 7.53
CA HIS A 34 -9.68 7.87 7.98
C HIS A 34 -9.42 6.56 8.74
N GLY A 35 -8.15 6.23 9.03
CA GLY A 35 -7.77 5.06 9.81
C GLY A 35 -7.72 3.74 9.02
N TRP A 36 -7.88 3.79 7.70
CA TRP A 36 -7.87 2.60 6.83
C TRP A 36 -6.50 2.38 6.20
N LEU A 37 -6.20 1.11 5.90
CA LEU A 37 -5.12 0.76 4.99
C LEU A 37 -5.36 1.40 3.62
N GLU A 38 -4.34 2.06 3.11
CA GLU A 38 -4.31 2.65 1.79
C GLU A 38 -3.14 2.07 0.98
N ILE A 39 -3.41 1.74 -0.28
CA ILE A 39 -2.42 1.32 -1.26
C ILE A 39 -2.27 2.47 -2.25
N ALA A 40 -1.08 3.05 -2.33
CA ALA A 40 -0.84 4.29 -3.04
C ALA A 40 0.38 4.21 -3.97
N ILE A 41 0.44 5.15 -4.91
CA ILE A 41 1.63 5.50 -5.69
C ILE A 41 1.96 6.95 -5.36
N ASN A 42 3.19 7.25 -4.94
CA ASN A 42 3.57 8.63 -4.68
C ASN A 42 3.47 9.46 -5.98
N GLY A 43 2.49 10.37 -6.06
CA GLY A 43 2.23 11.16 -7.27
C GLY A 43 1.60 10.39 -8.42
N GLY A 44 0.88 9.29 -8.16
CA GLY A 44 0.25 8.47 -9.20
C GLY A 44 -1.02 7.74 -8.75
N SER A 45 -1.52 6.83 -9.60
CA SER A 45 -2.71 6.01 -9.34
C SER A 45 -2.34 4.55 -9.09
N ALA A 46 -2.60 4.07 -7.88
CA ALA A 46 -2.47 2.65 -7.54
C ALA A 46 -3.43 1.77 -8.35
N GLN A 47 -4.65 2.25 -8.61
CA GLN A 47 -5.63 1.53 -9.43
C GLN A 47 -5.11 1.31 -10.85
N GLN A 48 -4.47 2.31 -11.46
CA GLN A 48 -3.90 2.13 -12.81
C GLN A 48 -2.73 1.15 -12.81
N ARG A 49 -1.91 1.17 -11.75
CA ARG A 49 -0.69 0.35 -11.64
C ARG A 49 -0.96 -1.12 -11.32
N PHE A 50 -1.91 -1.38 -10.43
CA PHE A 50 -2.22 -2.72 -9.91
C PHE A 50 -3.53 -3.28 -10.46
N ARG A 51 -4.37 -2.45 -11.08
CA ARG A 51 -5.67 -2.83 -11.67
C ARG A 51 -6.64 -3.50 -10.70
N LEU A 52 -6.43 -3.28 -9.40
CA LEU A 52 -7.33 -3.76 -8.36
C LEU A 52 -8.69 -3.07 -8.47
N VAL A 53 -9.74 -3.82 -8.13
CA VAL A 53 -11.12 -3.36 -8.08
C VAL A 53 -11.71 -3.56 -6.70
N VAL A 54 -12.83 -2.87 -6.44
CA VAL A 54 -13.58 -3.07 -5.20
C VAL A 54 -14.05 -4.52 -5.14
N GLY A 55 -13.73 -5.20 -4.04
CA GLY A 55 -14.03 -6.61 -3.84
C GLY A 55 -12.80 -7.53 -3.95
N ASP A 56 -11.69 -7.04 -4.52
CA ASP A 56 -10.45 -7.80 -4.53
C ASP A 56 -9.92 -8.03 -3.10
N ILE A 57 -9.39 -9.23 -2.88
CA ILE A 57 -8.83 -9.63 -1.60
C ILE A 57 -7.35 -9.25 -1.55
N VAL A 58 -6.95 -8.55 -0.50
CA VAL A 58 -5.56 -8.26 -0.19
C VAL A 58 -5.11 -9.04 1.03
N ARG A 59 -3.85 -9.50 1.06
CA ARG A 59 -3.29 -10.25 2.18
C ARG A 59 -2.40 -9.36 3.04
N LEU A 60 -2.76 -9.25 4.31
CA LEU A 60 -1.92 -8.67 5.35
C LEU A 60 -1.40 -9.78 6.24
N GLU A 61 -0.13 -9.69 6.59
CA GLU A 61 0.53 -10.61 7.51
C GLU A 61 1.12 -9.81 8.67
N ALA A 62 0.80 -10.17 9.91
CA ALA A 62 1.38 -9.49 11.06
C ALA A 62 2.89 -9.78 11.14
N ASP A 63 3.67 -8.76 11.50
CA ASP A 63 5.03 -8.98 12.00
C ASP A 63 4.89 -9.72 13.33
N GLY A 64 5.46 -10.94 13.41
CA GLY A 64 5.46 -11.77 14.61
C GLY A 64 6.28 -11.19 15.77
#